data_AF-A0A974YKS1-F1
#
_entry.id   AF-A0A974YKS1-F1
#
_cell.length_a   1.000
_cell.length_b   1.000
_cell.length_c   1.000
_cell.angle_alpha   90.00
_cell.angle_beta   90.00
_cell.angle_gamma   90.00
#
_symmetry.space_group_name_H-M   'P 1'
#
loop_
_entity.id
_entity.type
_entity.pdbx_description
1 polymer ?
#
loop_
_entity_poly.entity_id
_entity_poly.type
_entity_poly.pdbx_seq_one_letter_code
_entity_poly.pdbx_strand_id
1 'polypeptide(L)' 'MSDDPDDISRAAVGLSSAAILASLIKTLNEKKLISDDEENAVYDAAIALLGDNAGDDEEGIFELAQEIIEERWKPAN' A
#
# COMPACT_ATOMS: atom_id res chain seq x y z
N MET A 1 -16.82 11.54 10.47
CA MET A 1 -15.99 10.42 10.95
C MET A 1 -16.83 9.66 11.94
N SER A 2 -17.22 8.43 11.60
CA SER A 2 -17.96 7.57 12.51
C SER A 2 -16.95 7.04 13.53
N ASP A 3 -17.23 7.15 14.83
CA ASP A 3 -16.45 6.47 15.88
C ASP A 3 -16.83 4.98 15.94
N ASP A 4 -17.08 4.35 14.80
CA ASP A 4 -17.42 2.94 14.71
C ASP A 4 -16.15 2.13 15.07
N PRO A 5 -16.17 1.29 16.12
CA PRO A 5 -15.04 0.45 16.47
C PRO A 5 -14.53 -0.41 15.31
N ASP A 6 -15.41 -0.80 14.38
CA ASP A 6 -15.06 -1.61 13.22
C ASP A 6 -14.30 -0.78 12.18
N ASP A 7 -14.68 0.47 11.95
CA ASP A 7 -13.94 1.40 11.07
C ASP A 7 -12.54 1.69 11.62
N ILE A 8 -12.43 1.92 12.93
CA ILE A 8 -11.14 2.13 13.61
C ILE A 8 -10.26 0.89 13.51
N SER A 9 -10.83 -0.31 13.70
CA SER A 9 -10.12 -1.58 13.59
C SER A 9 -9.61 -1.82 12.17
N ARG A 10 -10.45 -1.61 11.15
CA ARG A 10 -10.07 -1.73 9.72
C ARG A 10 -8.94 -0.74 9.37
N ALA A 11 -9.06 0.51 9.79
CA ALA A 11 -8.03 1.53 9.58
C ALA A 11 -6.70 1.18 10.28
N ALA A 12 -6.77 0.66 11.52
CA ALA A 12 -5.60 0.21 12.26
C ALA A 12 -4.88 -0.97 11.59
N VAL A 13 -5.64 -1.94 11.07
CA VAL A 13 -5.10 -3.06 10.29
C VAL A 13 -4.40 -2.55 9.04
N GLY A 14 -5.06 -1.71 8.23
CA GLY A 14 -4.47 -1.13 7.01
C GLY A 14 -3.18 -0.35 7.30
N LEU A 15 -3.19 0.50 8.33
CA LEU A 15 -2.00 1.25 8.74
C LEU A 15 -0.86 0.33 9.20
N SER A 16 -1.18 -0.73 9.96
CA SER A 16 -0.20 -1.69 10.45
C SER A 16 0.46 -2.48 9.30
N SER A 17 -0.32 -2.94 8.33
CA SER A 17 0.18 -3.65 7.14
C SER A 17 1.08 -2.74 6.29
N ALA A 18 0.66 -1.49 6.05
CA ALA A 18 1.46 -0.51 5.33
C ALA A 18 2.79 -0.20 6.04
N ALA A 19 2.77 -0.05 7.37
CA ALA A 19 3.98 0.19 8.16
C ALA A 19 4.96 -1.00 8.11
N ILE A 20 4.44 -2.23 8.16
CA ILE A 20 5.25 -3.45 8.05
C ILE A 20 5.89 -3.54 6.66
N LEU A 21 5.13 -3.31 5.59
CA LEU A 21 5.64 -3.35 4.21
C LEU A 21 6.73 -2.28 3.99
N ALA A 22 6.48 -1.04 4.39
CA ALA A 22 7.45 0.04 4.26
C ALA A 22 8.74 -0.25 5.05
N SER A 23 8.62 -0.81 6.27
CA SER A 23 9.78 -1.23 7.07
C SER A 23 10.59 -2.34 6.40
N LEU A 24 9.91 -3.30 5.76
CA LEU A 24 10.55 -4.38 5.02
C LEU A 24 11.31 -3.85 3.80
N ILE A 25 10.65 -3.06 2.94
CA ILE A 25 11.27 -2.45 1.74
C ILE A 25 12.51 -1.65 2.13
N LYS A 26 12.38 -0.78 3.15
CA LYS A 26 13.50 -0.02 3.70
C LYS A 26 14.64 -0.92 4.17
N THR A 27 14.33 -2.01 4.88
CA THR A 27 15.34 -2.97 5.36
C THR A 27 16.06 -3.66 4.19
N LEU A 28 15.35 -3.99 3.11
CA LEU A 28 15.93 -4.61 1.91
C LEU A 28 16.85 -3.62 1.17
N ASN A 29 16.43 -2.36 1.02
CA ASN A 29 17.22 -1.30 0.40
C ASN A 29 18.49 -1.01 1.23
N GLU A 30 18.37 -0.85 2.56
CA GLU A 30 19.51 -0.64 3.46
C GLU A 30 20.54 -1.79 3.40
N LYS A 31 20.08 -3.01 3.16
CA LYS A 31 20.93 -4.20 2.97
C LYS A 31 21.46 -4.32 1.53
N LYS A 32 21.08 -3.42 0.63
CA LYS A 32 21.38 -3.45 -0.82
C LYS A 32 20.96 -4.75 -1.49
N LEU A 33 19.85 -5.33 -1.03
CA LEU A 33 19.26 -6.54 -1.60
C LEU A 33 18.30 -6.24 -2.76
N ILE A 34 17.86 -4.99 -2.84
CA ILE A 34 17.07 -4.44 -3.96
C ILE A 34 17.71 -3.12 -4.36
N SER A 35 17.59 -2.80 -5.64
CA SER A 35 17.86 -1.49 -6.23
C SER A 35 16.65 -0.56 -6.08
N ASP A 36 16.87 0.74 -6.32
CA ASP A 36 15.79 1.72 -6.32
C ASP A 36 14.72 1.37 -7.40
N ASP A 37 15.13 0.86 -8.56
CA ASP A 37 14.20 0.40 -9.60
C ASP A 37 13.36 -0.81 -9.17
N GLU A 38 13.96 -1.74 -8.41
CA GLU A 38 13.25 -2.89 -7.84
C GLU A 38 12.31 -2.48 -6.71
N GLU A 39 12.68 -1.45 -5.92
CA GLU A 39 11.77 -0.83 -4.96
C GLU A 39 10.55 -0.23 -5.67
N ASN A 40 10.76 0.53 -6.73
CA ASN A 40 9.68 1.10 -7.55
C ASN A 40 8.75 0.01 -8.09
N ALA A 41 9.33 -1.08 -8.61
CA ALA A 41 8.58 -2.22 -9.14
C ALA A 41 7.71 -2.93 -8.09
N VAL A 42 8.12 -2.94 -6.82
CA VAL A 42 7.30 -3.48 -5.71
C VAL A 42 6.04 -2.64 -5.50
N TYR A 43 6.14 -1.32 -5.56
CA TYR A 43 4.98 -0.43 -5.43
C TYR A 43 4.06 -0.53 -6.65
N ASP A 44 4.61 -0.58 -7.86
CA ASP A 44 3.82 -0.76 -9.09
C ASP A 44 3.06 -2.09 -9.09
N ALA A 45 3.71 -3.18 -8.66
CA ALA A 45 3.06 -4.48 -8.53
C ALA A 45 1.94 -4.48 -7.47
N ALA A 46 2.13 -3.74 -6.37
CA ALA A 46 1.08 -3.59 -5.35
C ALA A 46 -0.13 -2.83 -5.89
N ILE A 47 0.08 -1.75 -6.66
CA ILE A 47 -0.99 -0.99 -7.32
C ILE A 47 -1.74 -1.88 -8.33
N ALA A 48 -1.01 -2.61 -9.17
CA ALA A 48 -1.62 -3.51 -10.16
C ALA A 48 -2.47 -4.61 -9.50
N LEU A 49 -1.97 -5.20 -8.40
CA LEU A 49 -2.71 -6.20 -7.63
C LEU A 49 -4.00 -5.64 -7.02
N LEU A 50 -4.02 -4.37 -6.60
CA LEU A 50 -5.23 -3.73 -6.11
C LEU A 50 -6.22 -3.46 -7.24
N GLY A 51 -5.74 -2.92 -8.37
CA GLY A 51 -6.57 -2.66 -9.55
C GLY A 51 -7.20 -3.91 -10.15
N ASP A 52 -6.48 -5.02 -10.21
CA ASP A 52 -6.99 -6.31 -10.72
C ASP A 52 -8.10 -6.91 -9.83
N ASN A 53 -8.13 -6.57 -8.54
CA ASN A 53 -9.13 -7.04 -7.58
C ASN A 53 -10.28 -6.04 -7.35
N ALA A 54 -10.22 -4.83 -7.91
CA ALA A 54 -11.22 -3.79 -7.72
C ALA A 54 -12.56 -4.07 -8.44
N GLY A 55 -12.59 -4.99 -9.41
CA GLY A 55 -13.77 -5.25 -10.25
C GLY A 55 -15.01 -5.79 -9.52
N ASP A 56 -14.86 -6.29 -8.29
CA ASP A 56 -15.93 -6.87 -7.44
C ASP A 56 -16.11 -6.10 -6.12
N ASP A 57 -15.54 -4.90 -6.00
CA ASP A 57 -15.48 -4.16 -4.74
C ASP A 57 -16.66 -3.20 -4.53
N GLU A 58 -17.77 -3.73 -3.99
CA GLU A 58 -18.95 -2.92 -3.64
C GLU A 58 -18.66 -1.85 -2.55
N GLU A 59 -17.60 -2.01 -1.74
CA GLU A 59 -17.25 -1.10 -0.64
C GLU A 59 -16.16 -0.07 -1.02
N GLY A 60 -15.55 -0.16 -2.21
CA GLY A 60 -14.53 0.79 -2.71
C GLY A 60 -13.19 0.77 -1.93
N ILE A 61 -12.93 -0.29 -1.17
CA ILE A 61 -11.74 -0.50 -0.34
C ILE A 61 -10.46 -0.64 -1.18
N PHE A 62 -10.51 -1.31 -2.32
CA PHE A 62 -9.37 -1.51 -3.23
C PHE A 62 -8.97 -0.21 -3.93
N GLU A 63 -9.94 0.59 -4.36
CA GLU A 63 -9.67 1.94 -4.90
C GLU A 63 -9.03 2.85 -3.83
N LEU A 64 -9.59 2.87 -2.61
CA LEU A 64 -9.01 3.65 -1.52
C LEU A 64 -7.58 3.20 -1.16
N ALA A 65 -7.32 1.89 -1.17
CA ALA A 65 -5.99 1.35 -0.92
C ALA A 65 -4.99 1.78 -2.01
N GLN A 66 -5.41 1.82 -3.28
CA GLN A 66 -4.60 2.26 -4.39
C GLN A 66 -4.23 3.75 -4.26
N GLU A 67 -5.22 4.62 -4.00
CA GLU A 67 -4.99 6.06 -3.81
C GLU A 67 -3.97 6.34 -2.69
N ILE A 68 -4.06 5.62 -1.57
CA ILE A 68 -3.11 5.76 -0.44
C ILE A 68 -1.67 5.41 -0.86
N ILE A 69 -1.48 4.39 -1.69
CA ILE A 69 -0.15 4.00 -2.16
C ILE A 69 0.38 5.05 -3.14
N GLU A 70 -0.43 5.50 -4.09
CA GLU A 70 -0.07 6.54 -5.07
C GLU A 70 0.26 7.89 -4.42
N GLU A 71 -0.44 8.27 -3.34
CA GLU A 71 -0.14 9.48 -2.59
C GLU A 71 1.19 9.39 -1.82
N ARG A 72 1.45 8.23 -1.21
CA ARG A 72 2.67 7.99 -0.43
C ARG A 72 3.90 7.83 -1.31
N TRP A 73 3.70 7.38 -2.54
CA TRP A 73 4.77 6.94 -3.40
C TRP A 73 4.53 7.47 -4.82
N LYS A 74 5.04 8.68 -5.07
CA LYS A 74 5.09 9.25 -6.43
C LYS A 74 6.44 8.93 -7.04
N PRO A 75 6.49 8.24 -8.20
CA PRO A 75 7.74 8.04 -8.90
C PRO A 75 8.38 9.40 -9.20
N ALA A 76 9.67 9.53 -8.89
CA ALA A 76 10.43 10.72 -9.23
C ALA A 76 10.54 10.79 -10.76
N ASN A 77 9.96 11.82 -11.34
CA ASN A 77 9.98 12.11 -12.77
C ASN A 77 11.40 12.50 -13.25
#